data_AF-A0A976JKZ4-F1
#
_entry.id   AF-A0A976JKZ4-F1
#
_cell.length_a   1.000
_cell.length_b   1.000
_cell.length_c   1.000
_cell.angle_alpha   90.00
_cell.angle_beta   90.00
_cell.angle_gamma   90.00
#
_symmetry.space_group_name_H-M   'P 1'
#
loop_
_entity.id
_entity.type
_entity.pdbx_description
1 polymer ?
#
loop_
_entity_poly.entity_id
_entity_poly.type
_entity_poly.pdbx_seq_one_letter_code
_entity_poly.pdbx_strand_id
1 'polypeptide(L)'
;MKKTFLLLLSAILFSSSALAISAKQALIQNAINKHEKNILAAMKKKNASQDEIFETYVLAANEMKAYSAFKFARQFYYKAIDLDGVTVDKSRLFFSLINMDLLEGKSGKDSYDELIHYQKKHKVKDRKFVNLTAHYYKVLINQKLSSEVLSKTELQEIEKDFTYFTPLKWNDIQIHVSRKDFKKALDLLSTMDMNRAPINQKIISDLVTVKTEEKSNKTNPLLCEPQFKKYPGSQSASYTMKLCKILLDERFGKGFNPSDVEKLAKLIEQKAPTQKFLLDALK
;
A
#
# COMPACT_ATOMS: atom_id res chain seq x y z
N MET A 1 -7.95 41.63 -29.93
CA MET A 1 -7.85 40.17 -30.18
C MET A 1 -7.14 39.37 -29.07
N LYS A 2 -6.08 39.85 -28.41
CA LYS A 2 -5.40 39.07 -27.34
C LYS A 2 -6.23 38.79 -26.07
N LYS A 3 -7.13 39.71 -25.67
CA LYS A 3 -7.95 39.57 -24.44
C LYS A 3 -9.09 38.55 -24.56
N THR A 4 -9.72 38.45 -25.73
CA THR A 4 -10.80 37.46 -26.00
C THR A 4 -10.25 36.04 -26.11
N PHE A 5 -9.04 35.87 -26.65
CA PHE A 5 -8.38 34.55 -26.70
C PHE A 5 -8.00 34.03 -25.31
N LEU A 6 -7.56 34.90 -24.39
CA LEU A 6 -7.23 34.52 -23.01
C LEU A 6 -8.47 34.09 -22.19
N LEU A 7 -9.62 34.71 -22.44
CA LEU A 7 -10.91 34.38 -21.81
C LEU A 7 -11.48 33.03 -22.29
N LEU A 8 -11.33 32.72 -23.57
CA LEU A 8 -11.72 31.42 -24.14
C LEU A 8 -10.79 30.29 -23.65
N LEU A 9 -9.47 30.54 -23.58
CA LEU A 9 -8.52 29.54 -23.09
C LEU A 9 -8.74 29.20 -21.61
N SER A 10 -9.04 30.21 -20.77
CA SER A 10 -9.36 30.00 -19.36
C SER A 10 -10.68 29.23 -19.18
N ALA A 11 -11.74 29.55 -19.93
CA ALA A 11 -13.01 28.83 -19.87
C ALA A 11 -12.88 27.33 -20.24
N ILE A 12 -12.03 26.99 -21.22
CA ILE A 12 -11.75 25.60 -21.62
C ILE A 12 -10.93 24.86 -20.54
N LEU A 13 -9.96 25.54 -19.92
CA LEU A 13 -9.17 24.95 -18.83
C LEU A 13 -10.01 24.72 -17.56
N PHE A 14 -10.95 25.62 -17.24
CA PHE A 14 -11.84 25.46 -16.07
C PHE A 14 -12.90 24.36 -16.27
N SER A 15 -13.48 24.24 -17.46
CA SER A 15 -14.47 23.19 -17.76
C SER A 15 -13.87 21.77 -17.79
N SER A 16 -12.65 21.63 -18.29
CA SER A 16 -11.88 20.37 -18.24
C SER A 16 -11.59 19.92 -16.80
N SER A 17 -11.25 20.88 -15.93
CA SER A 17 -10.96 20.62 -14.51
C SER A 17 -12.21 20.16 -13.76
N ALA A 18 -13.37 20.77 -14.05
CA ALA A 18 -14.65 20.39 -13.42
C ALA A 18 -15.08 18.96 -13.80
N LEU A 19 -14.91 18.55 -15.06
CA LEU A 19 -15.20 17.19 -15.52
C LEU A 19 -14.25 16.14 -14.92
N ALA A 20 -12.97 16.47 -14.73
CA ALA A 20 -12.02 15.57 -14.09
C ALA A 20 -12.34 15.36 -12.59
N ILE A 21 -12.79 16.41 -11.90
CA ILE A 21 -13.22 16.33 -10.49
C ILE A 21 -14.46 15.45 -10.37
N SER A 22 -15.46 15.61 -11.25
CA SER A 22 -16.69 14.81 -11.21
C SER A 22 -16.44 13.33 -11.51
N ALA A 23 -15.54 13.01 -12.45
CA ALA A 23 -15.15 11.63 -12.74
C ALA A 23 -14.40 10.96 -11.57
N LYS A 24 -13.48 11.68 -10.92
CA LYS A 24 -12.79 11.19 -9.71
C LYS A 24 -13.77 10.93 -8.57
N GLN A 25 -14.73 11.84 -8.36
CA GLN A 25 -15.77 11.69 -7.34
C GLN A 25 -16.64 10.44 -7.60
N ALA A 26 -17.05 10.21 -8.85
CA ALA A 26 -17.84 9.05 -9.24
C ALA A 26 -17.08 7.73 -9.05
N LEU A 27 -15.78 7.71 -9.39
CA LEU A 27 -14.90 6.55 -9.14
C LEU A 27 -14.82 6.21 -7.65
N ILE A 28 -14.60 7.21 -6.80
CA ILE A 28 -14.55 7.03 -5.34
C ILE A 28 -15.88 6.48 -4.82
N GLN A 29 -17.01 7.06 -5.25
CA GLN A 29 -18.34 6.62 -4.79
C GLN A 29 -18.66 5.18 -5.22
N ASN A 30 -18.31 4.80 -6.46
CA ASN A 30 -18.48 3.44 -6.95
C ASN A 30 -17.63 2.44 -6.14
N ALA A 31 -16.39 2.82 -5.81
CA ALA A 31 -15.50 2.00 -4.99
C ALA A 31 -16.06 1.83 -3.56
N ILE A 32 -16.58 2.89 -2.94
CA ILE A 32 -17.25 2.83 -1.63
C ILE A 32 -18.43 1.84 -1.68
N ASN A 33 -19.36 2.04 -2.61
CA ASN A 33 -20.55 1.20 -2.73
C ASN A 33 -20.19 -0.28 -2.95
N LYS A 34 -19.15 -0.55 -3.75
CA LYS A 34 -18.64 -1.89 -4.00
C LYS A 34 -18.08 -2.52 -2.72
N HIS A 35 -17.27 -1.79 -1.95
CA HIS A 35 -16.71 -2.29 -0.71
C HIS A 35 -17.77 -2.53 0.36
N GLU A 36 -18.73 -1.63 0.50
CA GLU A 36 -19.86 -1.82 1.41
C GLU A 36 -20.66 -3.07 1.06
N LYS A 37 -20.92 -3.30 -0.23
CA LYS A 37 -21.56 -4.54 -0.69
C LYS A 37 -20.73 -5.79 -0.36
N ASN A 38 -19.40 -5.74 -0.55
CA ASN A 38 -18.51 -6.85 -0.24
C ASN A 38 -18.46 -7.14 1.27
N ILE A 39 -18.41 -6.11 2.11
CA ILE A 39 -18.45 -6.22 3.58
C ILE A 39 -19.77 -6.84 4.02
N LEU A 40 -20.91 -6.34 3.50
CA LEU A 40 -22.23 -6.91 3.80
C LEU A 40 -22.33 -8.37 3.35
N ALA A 41 -21.76 -8.72 2.21
CA ALA A 41 -21.73 -10.10 1.73
C ALA A 41 -20.85 -11.00 2.63
N ALA A 42 -19.69 -10.51 3.06
CA ALA A 42 -18.81 -11.21 4.00
C ALA A 42 -19.52 -11.45 5.35
N MET A 43 -20.19 -10.43 5.89
CA MET A 43 -20.97 -10.55 7.14
C MET A 43 -22.14 -11.54 7.04
N LYS A 44 -22.78 -11.65 5.86
CA LYS A 44 -23.92 -12.56 5.64
C LYS A 44 -23.50 -14.00 5.30
N LYS A 45 -22.23 -14.23 4.99
CA LYS A 45 -21.72 -15.55 4.62
C LYS A 45 -21.73 -16.46 5.85
N LYS A 46 -22.48 -17.56 5.77
CA LYS A 46 -22.49 -18.60 6.81
C LYS A 46 -21.05 -19.08 7.03
N ASN A 47 -20.54 -18.91 8.24
CA ASN A 47 -19.16 -19.23 8.69
C ASN A 47 -18.04 -18.24 8.32
N ALA A 48 -18.33 -16.99 7.95
CA ALA A 48 -17.27 -15.99 7.87
C ALA A 48 -16.64 -15.76 9.25
N SER A 49 -15.30 -15.79 9.33
CA SER A 49 -14.61 -15.47 10.57
C SER A 49 -14.53 -13.95 10.78
N GLN A 50 -14.39 -13.50 12.03
CA GLN A 50 -14.17 -12.08 12.33
C GLN A 50 -12.89 -11.56 11.65
N ASP A 51 -11.88 -12.41 11.48
CA ASP A 51 -10.67 -12.08 10.73
C ASP A 51 -10.94 -11.83 9.23
N GLU A 52 -11.86 -12.57 8.60
CA GLU A 52 -12.25 -12.35 7.20
C GLU A 52 -12.97 -11.00 7.03
N ILE A 53 -13.88 -10.67 7.95
CA ILE A 53 -14.59 -9.39 7.97
C ILE A 53 -13.60 -8.25 8.22
N PHE A 54 -12.69 -8.42 9.17
CA PHE A 54 -11.61 -7.48 9.46
C PHE A 54 -10.77 -7.17 8.23
N GLU A 55 -10.23 -8.19 7.55
CA GLU A 55 -9.40 -7.99 6.35
C GLU A 55 -10.20 -7.29 5.24
N THR A 56 -11.50 -7.54 5.12
CA THR A 56 -12.35 -6.85 4.15
C THR A 56 -12.44 -5.35 4.42
N TYR A 57 -12.60 -4.93 5.69
CA TYR A 57 -12.53 -3.51 6.06
C TYR A 57 -11.15 -2.91 5.81
N VAL A 58 -10.07 -3.63 6.13
CA VAL A 58 -8.70 -3.17 5.91
C VAL A 58 -8.41 -2.96 4.42
N LEU A 59 -8.89 -3.85 3.56
CA LEU A 59 -8.76 -3.70 2.11
C LEU A 59 -9.51 -2.47 1.60
N ALA A 60 -10.76 -2.26 2.04
CA ALA A 60 -11.54 -1.08 1.70
C ALA A 60 -10.83 0.22 2.13
N ALA A 61 -10.30 0.24 3.37
CA ALA A 61 -9.58 1.38 3.91
C ALA A 61 -8.31 1.71 3.10
N ASN A 62 -7.53 0.70 2.74
CA ASN A 62 -6.33 0.86 1.91
C ASN A 62 -6.65 1.39 0.51
N GLU A 63 -7.73 0.91 -0.11
CA GLU A 63 -8.15 1.39 -1.43
C GLU A 63 -8.61 2.86 -1.36
N MET A 64 -9.39 3.24 -0.34
CA MET A 64 -9.77 4.64 -0.12
C MET A 64 -8.55 5.53 0.10
N LYS A 65 -7.56 5.05 0.88
CA LYS A 65 -6.30 5.76 1.09
C LYS A 65 -5.55 5.96 -0.23
N ALA A 66 -5.52 4.96 -1.11
CA ALA A 66 -4.86 5.05 -2.41
C ALA A 66 -5.50 6.09 -3.34
N TYR A 67 -6.80 6.37 -3.19
CA TYR A 67 -7.48 7.47 -3.89
C TYR A 67 -7.34 8.85 -3.21
N SER A 68 -6.57 8.94 -2.13
CA SER A 68 -6.52 10.09 -1.23
C SER A 68 -7.90 10.44 -0.63
N ALA A 69 -8.82 9.48 -0.57
CA ALA A 69 -10.15 9.63 0.02
C ALA A 69 -10.07 9.37 1.54
N PHE A 70 -9.21 10.15 2.24
CA PHE A 70 -8.79 9.86 3.61
C PHE A 70 -9.92 9.84 4.63
N LYS A 71 -10.97 10.65 4.44
CA LYS A 71 -12.18 10.61 5.28
C LYS A 71 -12.80 9.20 5.32
N PHE A 72 -12.97 8.57 4.15
CA PHE A 72 -13.55 7.23 4.04
C PHE A 72 -12.56 6.15 4.46
N ALA A 73 -11.28 6.32 4.16
CA ALA A 73 -10.23 5.42 4.64
C ALA A 73 -10.24 5.30 6.17
N ARG A 74 -10.34 6.44 6.89
CA ARG A 74 -10.47 6.46 8.35
C ARG A 74 -11.73 5.73 8.83
N GLN A 75 -12.88 5.97 8.20
CA GLN A 75 -14.11 5.29 8.58
C GLN A 75 -13.98 3.76 8.50
N PHE A 76 -13.37 3.24 7.43
CA PHE A 76 -13.15 1.80 7.32
C PHE A 76 -12.08 1.28 8.29
N TYR A 77 -11.01 2.05 8.54
CA TYR A 77 -10.02 1.70 9.55
C TYR A 77 -10.62 1.62 10.95
N TYR A 78 -11.40 2.61 11.37
CA TYR A 78 -12.06 2.60 12.68
C TYR A 78 -13.06 1.46 12.79
N LYS A 79 -13.88 1.19 11.76
CA LYS A 79 -14.73 -0.01 11.75
C LYS A 79 -13.92 -1.31 11.92
N ALA A 80 -12.75 -1.43 11.30
CA ALA A 80 -11.86 -2.58 11.51
C ALA A 80 -11.27 -2.63 12.93
N ILE A 81 -10.92 -1.47 13.50
CA ILE A 81 -10.41 -1.34 14.87
C ILE A 81 -11.46 -1.77 15.89
N ASP A 82 -12.74 -1.44 15.65
CA ASP A 82 -13.84 -1.69 16.57
C ASP A 82 -14.41 -3.12 16.48
N LEU A 83 -13.98 -3.95 15.52
CA LEU A 83 -14.46 -5.33 15.38
C LEU A 83 -14.01 -6.24 16.52
N ASP A 84 -14.94 -6.80 17.28
CA ASP A 84 -14.64 -7.78 18.32
C ASP A 84 -14.32 -9.18 17.77
N GLY A 85 -13.61 -9.99 18.56
CA GLY A 85 -13.33 -11.40 18.23
C GLY A 85 -12.28 -11.62 17.13
N VAL A 86 -11.63 -10.56 16.68
CA VAL A 86 -10.52 -10.59 15.71
C VAL A 86 -9.24 -11.11 16.40
N THR A 87 -8.54 -12.06 15.78
CA THR A 87 -7.32 -12.69 16.33
C THR A 87 -6.03 -12.01 15.89
N VAL A 88 -6.14 -11.10 14.91
CA VAL A 88 -5.01 -10.33 14.37
C VAL A 88 -4.79 -9.03 15.13
N ASP A 89 -3.52 -8.62 15.19
CA ASP A 89 -3.11 -7.38 15.85
C ASP A 89 -3.49 -6.15 15.01
N LYS A 90 -4.17 -5.20 15.64
CA LYS A 90 -4.71 -3.98 15.02
C LYS A 90 -3.73 -2.81 15.03
N SER A 91 -2.55 -2.92 15.67
CA SER A 91 -1.56 -1.83 15.72
C SER A 91 -1.22 -1.24 14.34
N ARG A 92 -1.19 -2.07 13.29
CA ARG A 92 -0.91 -1.62 11.91
C ARG A 92 -1.93 -0.62 11.34
N LEU A 93 -3.16 -0.64 11.85
CA LEU A 93 -4.22 0.27 11.39
C LEU A 93 -3.94 1.68 11.89
N PHE A 94 -3.49 1.82 13.15
CA PHE A 94 -3.11 3.12 13.70
C PHE A 94 -1.91 3.74 12.98
N PHE A 95 -0.92 2.95 12.56
CA PHE A 95 0.15 3.46 11.68
C PHE A 95 -0.39 4.06 10.39
N SER A 96 -1.44 3.47 9.83
CA SER A 96 -2.10 4.00 8.64
C SER A 96 -2.85 5.30 8.94
N LEU A 97 -3.47 5.42 10.11
CA LEU A 97 -4.11 6.66 10.57
C LEU A 97 -3.10 7.80 10.78
N ILE A 98 -2.00 7.53 11.50
CA ILE A 98 -0.91 8.50 11.71
C ILE A 98 -0.34 8.98 10.36
N ASN A 99 -0.07 8.05 9.45
CA ASN A 99 0.45 8.39 8.12
C ASN A 99 -0.52 9.30 7.35
N MET A 100 -1.83 9.02 7.40
CA MET A 100 -2.83 9.90 6.76
C MET A 100 -2.88 11.28 7.41
N ASP A 101 -2.78 11.39 8.73
CA ASP A 101 -2.68 12.71 9.40
C ASP A 101 -1.48 13.51 8.88
N LEU A 102 -0.31 12.87 8.81
CA LEU A 102 0.91 13.51 8.34
C LEU A 102 0.78 14.00 6.89
N LEU A 103 0.20 13.17 6.01
CA LEU A 103 -0.08 13.51 4.60
C LEU A 103 -1.09 14.65 4.45
N GLU A 104 -2.07 14.75 5.36
CA GLU A 104 -3.06 15.84 5.39
C GLU A 104 -2.52 17.13 6.04
N GLY A 105 -1.23 17.20 6.37
CA GLY A 105 -0.66 18.37 7.04
C GLY A 105 -0.91 18.42 8.55
N LYS A 106 -1.66 17.48 9.12
CA LYS A 106 -1.90 17.39 10.57
C LYS A 106 -0.68 16.85 11.31
N SER A 107 -0.64 17.04 12.63
CA SER A 107 0.49 16.59 13.46
C SER A 107 0.63 15.08 13.51
N GLY A 108 -0.49 14.33 13.48
CA GLY A 108 -0.51 12.86 13.69
C GLY A 108 -0.48 12.43 15.16
N LYS A 109 -0.48 13.39 16.09
CA LYS A 109 -0.41 13.14 17.54
C LYS A 109 -1.61 12.34 18.06
N ASP A 110 -2.83 12.70 17.67
CA ASP A 110 -4.04 12.05 18.20
C ASP A 110 -4.10 10.57 17.81
N SER A 111 -3.86 10.25 16.53
CA SER A 111 -3.76 8.85 16.06
C SER A 111 -2.61 8.07 16.72
N TYR A 112 -1.54 8.75 17.11
CA TYR A 112 -0.44 8.15 17.86
C TYR A 112 -0.83 7.85 19.30
N ASP A 113 -1.51 8.77 19.98
CA ASP A 113 -1.99 8.56 21.34
C ASP A 113 -3.00 7.40 21.38
N GLU A 114 -3.85 7.25 20.36
CA GLU A 114 -4.74 6.09 20.18
C GLU A 114 -3.96 4.77 20.04
N LEU A 115 -2.88 4.74 19.24
CA LEU A 115 -2.00 3.57 19.15
C LEU A 115 -1.44 3.20 20.53
N ILE A 116 -0.91 4.18 21.26
CA ILE A 116 -0.32 3.95 22.59
C ILE A 116 -1.37 3.43 23.56
N HIS A 117 -2.59 3.98 23.52
CA HIS A 117 -3.71 3.49 24.31
C HIS A 117 -4.03 2.03 23.97
N TYR A 118 -4.14 1.70 22.68
CA TYR A 118 -4.37 0.32 22.23
C TYR A 118 -3.25 -0.63 22.71
N GLN A 119 -1.98 -0.25 22.57
CA GLN A 119 -0.85 -1.09 22.99
C GLN A 119 -0.81 -1.36 24.50
N LYS A 120 -1.33 -0.43 25.32
CA LYS A 120 -1.45 -0.63 26.77
C LYS A 120 -2.52 -1.64 27.14
N LYS A 121 -3.62 -1.69 26.37
CA LYS A 121 -4.80 -2.54 26.65
C LYS A 121 -4.70 -3.93 26.02
N HIS A 122 -3.96 -4.09 24.93
CA HIS A 122 -3.97 -5.31 24.12
C HIS A 122 -2.59 -5.98 24.03
N LYS A 123 -2.59 -7.31 23.92
CA LYS A 123 -1.37 -8.10 23.67
C LYS A 123 -0.94 -7.95 22.21
N VAL A 124 0.11 -7.16 22.00
CA VAL A 124 0.74 -6.94 20.68
C VAL A 124 1.55 -8.18 20.28
N LYS A 125 1.30 -8.72 19.08
CA LYS A 125 1.89 -10.00 18.61
C LYS A 125 3.36 -9.82 18.21
N ASP A 126 3.67 -8.74 17.51
CA ASP A 126 5.04 -8.35 17.11
C ASP A 126 5.46 -7.06 17.81
N ARG A 127 5.67 -7.16 19.13
CA ARG A 127 5.94 -6.00 19.98
C ARG A 127 7.21 -5.23 19.55
N LYS A 128 8.24 -5.94 19.04
CA LYS A 128 9.47 -5.29 18.56
C LYS A 128 9.18 -4.41 17.36
N PHE A 129 8.50 -4.95 16.33
CA PHE A 129 8.14 -4.19 15.14
C PHE A 129 7.25 -3.00 15.49
N VAL A 130 6.19 -3.23 16.27
CA VAL A 130 5.23 -2.16 16.58
C VAL A 130 5.88 -1.04 17.40
N ASN A 131 6.70 -1.36 18.40
CA ASN A 131 7.40 -0.34 19.19
C ASN A 131 8.37 0.47 18.33
N LEU A 132 9.08 -0.21 17.42
CA LEU A 132 9.98 0.44 16.49
C LEU A 132 9.20 1.43 15.61
N THR A 133 8.16 0.98 14.90
CA THR A 133 7.32 1.82 14.04
C THR A 133 6.68 2.98 14.82
N ALA A 134 6.22 2.74 16.05
CA ALA A 134 5.71 3.79 16.93
C ALA A 134 6.78 4.84 17.25
N HIS A 135 8.01 4.41 17.54
CA HIS A 135 9.11 5.34 17.81
C HIS A 135 9.40 6.27 16.63
N TYR A 136 9.45 5.75 15.40
CA TYR A 136 9.60 6.61 14.21
C TYR A 136 8.48 7.62 14.02
N TYR A 137 7.23 7.18 14.18
CA TYR A 137 6.12 8.12 14.08
C TYR A 137 6.19 9.19 15.18
N LYS A 138 6.55 8.82 16.41
CA LYS A 138 6.78 9.80 17.48
C LYS A 138 7.81 10.85 17.06
N VAL A 139 8.91 10.42 16.44
CA VAL A 139 9.94 11.35 15.98
C VAL A 139 9.43 12.25 14.86
N LEU A 140 8.77 11.70 13.82
CA LEU A 140 8.18 12.51 12.74
C LEU A 140 7.16 13.53 13.27
N ILE A 141 6.32 13.12 14.21
CA ILE A 141 5.33 13.98 14.86
C ILE A 141 6.05 15.10 15.61
N ASN A 142 7.09 14.78 16.38
CA ASN A 142 7.88 15.76 17.12
C ASN A 142 8.55 16.77 16.18
N GLN A 143 9.21 16.32 15.11
CA GLN A 143 9.79 17.21 14.09
C GLN A 143 8.77 18.17 13.44
N LYS A 144 7.52 17.73 13.30
CA LYS A 144 6.46 18.56 12.73
C LYS A 144 5.90 19.56 13.75
N LEU A 145 5.97 19.23 15.04
CA LEU A 145 5.49 20.05 16.14
C LEU A 145 6.55 21.06 16.64
N SER A 146 7.83 20.71 16.58
CA SER A 146 8.95 21.59 16.94
C SER A 146 9.73 21.97 15.70
N SER A 147 10.05 23.26 15.51
CA SER A 147 11.02 23.72 14.50
C SER A 147 12.47 23.27 14.79
N GLU A 148 12.69 22.42 15.79
CA GLU A 148 13.98 21.84 16.14
C GLU A 148 14.38 20.75 15.13
N VAL A 149 15.56 20.94 14.54
CA VAL A 149 16.25 19.94 13.73
C VAL A 149 16.70 18.82 14.67
N LEU A 150 16.32 17.58 14.37
CA LEU A 150 16.73 16.41 15.16
C LEU A 150 18.24 16.38 15.38
N SER A 151 18.66 15.86 16.53
CA SER A 151 20.07 15.58 16.75
C SER A 151 20.54 14.49 15.77
N LYS A 152 21.79 14.59 15.34
CA LYS A 152 22.42 13.61 14.44
C LYS A 152 22.38 12.19 15.02
N THR A 153 22.44 12.06 16.35
CA THR A 153 22.35 10.80 17.07
C THR A 153 20.95 10.18 16.99
N GLU A 154 19.89 10.98 17.20
CA GLU A 154 18.51 10.50 17.05
C GLU A 154 18.20 10.08 15.61
N LEU A 155 18.67 10.84 14.62
CA LEU A 155 18.57 10.47 13.21
C LEU A 155 19.29 9.16 12.91
N GLN A 156 20.49 8.96 13.47
CA GLN A 156 21.27 7.74 13.28
C GLN A 156 20.66 6.54 14.00
N GLU A 157 20.08 6.70 15.19
CA GLU A 157 19.38 5.62 15.90
C GLU A 157 18.11 5.20 15.15
N ILE A 158 17.36 6.19 14.63
CA ILE A 158 16.24 5.93 13.73
C ILE A 158 16.74 5.18 12.50
N GLU A 159 17.74 5.69 11.77
CA GLU A 159 18.24 5.03 10.54
C GLU A 159 18.78 3.61 10.79
N LYS A 160 19.45 3.38 11.93
CA LYS A 160 20.04 2.10 12.30
C LYS A 160 18.95 1.06 12.59
N ASP A 161 17.87 1.45 13.26
CA ASP A 161 16.75 0.56 13.52
C ASP A 161 15.68 0.56 12.38
N PHE A 162 15.68 1.58 11.49
CA PHE A 162 14.77 1.78 10.34
C PHE A 162 15.34 1.41 8.97
N THR A 163 16.42 0.65 8.91
CA THR A 163 16.89 0.04 7.66
C THR A 163 15.77 -0.71 6.90
N TYR A 164 14.69 -1.08 7.59
CA TYR A 164 13.52 -1.77 7.08
C TYR A 164 12.39 -0.90 6.48
N PHE A 165 12.31 0.41 6.75
CA PHE A 165 11.05 1.16 6.53
C PHE A 165 11.17 2.64 6.16
N THR A 166 12.28 3.12 5.60
CA THR A 166 12.34 4.52 5.11
C THR A 166 11.45 4.68 3.87
N PRO A 167 10.35 5.48 3.91
CA PRO A 167 9.50 5.72 2.73
C PRO A 167 10.29 6.32 1.56
N LEU A 168 11.36 7.06 1.86
CA LEU A 168 12.30 7.62 0.89
C LEU A 168 12.97 6.52 0.05
N LYS A 169 13.51 5.47 0.68
CA LYS A 169 14.13 4.34 -0.04
C LYS A 169 13.13 3.59 -0.92
N TRP A 170 11.88 3.48 -0.49
CA TRP A 170 10.83 2.83 -1.29
C TRP A 170 10.43 3.63 -2.52
N ASN A 171 10.37 4.95 -2.42
CA ASN A 171 10.17 5.81 -3.59
C ASN A 171 11.32 5.67 -4.59
N ASP A 172 12.57 5.62 -4.12
CA ASP A 172 13.73 5.43 -4.99
C ASP A 172 13.67 4.07 -5.70
N ILE A 173 13.34 3.00 -4.98
CA ILE A 173 13.12 1.67 -5.58
C ILE A 173 12.03 1.74 -6.66
N GLN A 174 10.89 2.37 -6.40
CA GLN A 174 9.82 2.51 -7.39
C GLN A 174 10.26 3.31 -8.61
N ILE A 175 11.05 4.37 -8.44
CA ILE A 175 11.61 5.16 -9.55
C ILE A 175 12.53 4.28 -10.40
N HIS A 176 13.43 3.52 -9.79
CA HIS A 176 14.33 2.61 -10.51
C HIS A 176 13.56 1.51 -11.24
N VAL A 177 12.56 0.89 -10.61
CA VAL A 177 11.67 -0.11 -11.25
C VAL A 177 10.92 0.51 -12.43
N SER A 178 10.35 1.71 -12.26
CA SER A 178 9.64 2.42 -13.33
C SER A 178 10.55 2.73 -14.52
N ARG A 179 11.83 3.00 -14.27
CA ARG A 179 12.87 3.24 -15.28
C ARG A 179 13.50 1.94 -15.81
N LYS A 180 13.05 0.77 -15.35
CA LYS A 180 13.63 -0.55 -15.65
C LYS A 180 15.11 -0.68 -15.27
N ASP A 181 15.59 0.13 -14.33
CA ASP A 181 16.92 0.06 -13.75
C ASP A 181 16.94 -0.98 -12.62
N PHE A 182 16.66 -2.24 -12.98
CA PHE A 182 16.40 -3.31 -12.01
C PHE A 182 17.64 -3.69 -11.19
N LYS A 183 18.86 -3.48 -11.71
CA LYS A 183 20.10 -3.72 -10.95
C LYS A 183 20.21 -2.76 -9.76
N LYS A 184 20.00 -1.46 -9.97
CA LYS A 184 20.02 -0.49 -8.85
C LYS A 184 18.87 -0.71 -7.88
N ALA A 185 17.68 -1.07 -8.38
CA ALA A 185 16.57 -1.44 -7.52
C ALA A 185 16.93 -2.66 -6.64
N LEU A 186 17.62 -3.66 -7.20
CA LEU A 186 18.08 -4.84 -6.46
C LEU A 186 19.12 -4.47 -5.39
N ASP A 187 20.08 -3.60 -5.71
CA ASP A 187 21.09 -3.15 -4.75
C ASP A 187 20.43 -2.47 -3.54
N LEU A 188 19.45 -1.59 -3.78
CA LEU A 188 18.69 -0.95 -2.70
C LEU A 188 17.91 -1.97 -1.86
N LEU A 189 17.25 -2.93 -2.51
CA LEU A 189 16.50 -4.01 -1.86
C LEU A 189 17.40 -4.95 -1.05
N SER A 190 18.64 -5.19 -1.48
CA SER A 190 19.58 -6.08 -0.79
C SER A 190 19.93 -5.62 0.64
N THR A 191 19.73 -4.32 0.92
CA THR A 191 19.91 -3.72 2.24
C THR A 191 18.70 -3.87 3.16
N MET A 192 17.63 -4.53 2.71
CA MET A 192 16.35 -4.64 3.42
C MET A 192 15.99 -6.10 3.75
N ASP A 193 15.38 -6.35 4.93
CA ASP A 193 14.78 -7.66 5.23
C ASP A 193 13.39 -7.78 4.61
N MET A 194 13.34 -8.40 3.44
CA MET A 194 12.11 -8.58 2.68
C MET A 194 11.16 -9.65 3.26
N ASN A 195 11.59 -10.47 4.22
CA ASN A 195 10.72 -11.48 4.82
C ASN A 195 9.57 -10.87 5.63
N ARG A 196 9.82 -9.69 6.22
CA ARG A 196 8.87 -8.96 7.06
C ARG A 196 8.07 -7.89 6.31
N ALA A 197 8.43 -7.61 5.07
CA ALA A 197 7.80 -6.57 4.27
C ALA A 197 6.31 -6.89 3.95
N PRO A 198 5.43 -5.88 3.80
CA PRO A 198 4.09 -6.05 3.25
C PRO A 198 4.10 -6.68 1.85
N ILE A 199 2.99 -7.35 1.47
CA ILE A 199 2.91 -8.08 0.20
C ILE A 199 3.22 -7.23 -1.04
N ASN A 200 2.85 -5.95 -1.04
CA ASN A 200 3.15 -5.04 -2.17
C ASN A 200 4.66 -4.85 -2.37
N GLN A 201 5.41 -4.74 -1.28
CA GLN A 201 6.85 -4.58 -1.31
C GLN A 201 7.54 -5.90 -1.69
N LYS A 202 7.04 -7.02 -1.15
CA LYS A 202 7.49 -8.37 -1.56
C LYS A 202 7.32 -8.60 -3.05
N ILE A 203 6.19 -8.19 -3.62
CA ILE A 203 5.92 -8.26 -5.06
C ILE A 203 6.89 -7.40 -5.88
N ILE A 204 7.23 -6.19 -5.41
CA ILE A 204 8.25 -5.36 -6.08
C ILE A 204 9.61 -6.06 -6.05
N SER A 205 10.00 -6.62 -4.89
CA SER A 205 11.24 -7.38 -4.77
C SER A 205 11.26 -8.58 -5.70
N ASP A 206 10.20 -9.39 -5.69
CA ASP A 206 10.04 -10.56 -6.55
C ASP A 206 10.11 -10.17 -8.04
N LEU A 207 9.49 -9.06 -8.44
CA LEU A 207 9.58 -8.53 -9.80
C LEU A 207 11.02 -8.16 -10.17
N VAL A 208 11.70 -7.41 -9.30
CA VAL A 208 13.11 -7.02 -9.51
C VAL A 208 13.98 -8.26 -9.64
N THR A 209 13.84 -9.22 -8.72
CA THR A 209 14.55 -10.50 -8.73
C THR A 209 14.29 -11.28 -10.02
N VAL A 210 13.05 -11.45 -10.46
CA VAL A 210 12.73 -12.16 -11.72
C VAL A 210 13.32 -11.46 -12.94
N LYS A 211 13.45 -10.13 -12.92
CA LYS A 211 14.02 -9.34 -14.02
C LYS A 211 15.55 -9.29 -14.00
N THR A 212 16.20 -9.59 -12.87
CA THR A 212 17.67 -9.57 -12.73
C THR A 212 18.29 -10.95 -12.68
N GLU A 213 17.59 -11.97 -12.18
CA GLU A 213 18.09 -13.35 -12.14
C GLU A 213 18.21 -13.91 -13.56
N GLU A 214 19.33 -14.57 -13.82
CA GLU A 214 19.44 -15.43 -15.00
C GLU A 214 18.47 -16.61 -14.88
N LYS A 215 17.89 -17.03 -16.00
CA LYS A 215 16.92 -18.15 -16.06
C LYS A 215 17.45 -19.45 -15.44
N SER A 216 18.75 -19.60 -15.21
CA SER A 216 19.39 -20.77 -14.61
C SER A 216 19.28 -20.83 -13.07
N ASN A 217 18.98 -19.73 -12.37
CA ASN A 217 19.17 -19.61 -10.92
C ASN A 217 17.87 -19.63 -10.08
N LYS A 218 16.96 -20.58 -10.38
CA LYS A 218 15.56 -20.59 -9.89
C LYS A 218 15.33 -21.26 -8.51
N THR A 219 16.34 -21.38 -7.66
CA THR A 219 16.29 -22.27 -6.48
C THR A 219 15.49 -21.71 -5.29
N ASN A 220 15.33 -20.39 -5.18
CA ASN A 220 14.61 -19.78 -4.06
C ASN A 220 13.13 -19.51 -4.41
N PRO A 221 12.16 -19.83 -3.54
CA PRO A 221 10.75 -19.46 -3.78
C PRO A 221 10.57 -17.95 -3.80
N LEU A 222 9.57 -17.47 -4.54
CA LEU A 222 9.20 -16.04 -4.51
C LEU A 222 8.58 -15.68 -3.16
N LEU A 223 8.83 -14.48 -2.66
CA LEU A 223 8.34 -14.01 -1.36
C LEU A 223 6.82 -13.92 -1.29
N CYS A 224 6.16 -13.70 -2.43
CA CYS A 224 4.71 -13.67 -2.56
C CYS A 224 4.07 -15.08 -2.59
N GLU A 225 4.85 -16.13 -2.85
CA GLU A 225 4.36 -17.49 -3.11
C GLU A 225 3.61 -18.12 -1.92
N PRO A 226 4.06 -17.99 -0.65
CA PRO A 226 3.32 -18.55 0.48
C PRO A 226 1.91 -17.98 0.61
N GLN A 227 1.76 -16.67 0.39
CA GLN A 227 0.46 -16.00 0.46
C GLN A 227 -0.43 -16.37 -0.74
N PHE A 228 0.17 -16.48 -1.93
CA PHE A 228 -0.52 -16.94 -3.14
C PHE A 228 -1.12 -18.35 -3.00
N LYS A 229 -0.35 -19.28 -2.39
CA LYS A 229 -0.80 -20.65 -2.11
C LYS A 229 -1.89 -20.70 -1.02
N LYS A 230 -1.77 -19.86 0.00
CA LYS A 230 -2.72 -19.83 1.13
C LYS A 230 -4.11 -19.32 0.73
N TYR A 231 -4.22 -18.42 -0.24
CA TYR A 231 -5.48 -17.76 -0.60
C TYR A 231 -5.87 -17.94 -2.07
N PRO A 232 -6.28 -19.14 -2.51
CA PRO A 232 -6.60 -19.43 -3.91
C PRO A 232 -7.77 -18.59 -4.46
N GLY A 233 -8.76 -18.25 -3.63
CA GLY A 233 -9.90 -17.41 -4.04
C GLY A 233 -9.53 -15.96 -4.38
N SER A 234 -8.37 -15.48 -3.89
CA SER A 234 -7.92 -14.10 -4.11
C SER A 234 -7.11 -13.90 -5.40
N GLN A 235 -6.76 -15.00 -6.09
CA GLN A 235 -5.87 -14.97 -7.26
C GLN A 235 -6.47 -14.25 -8.48
N SER A 236 -7.80 -14.26 -8.61
CA SER A 236 -8.53 -13.59 -9.69
C SER A 236 -8.94 -12.16 -9.34
N ALA A 237 -9.03 -11.82 -8.05
CA ALA A 237 -9.58 -10.56 -7.58
C ALA A 237 -8.52 -9.57 -7.06
N SER A 238 -7.31 -10.04 -6.71
CA SER A 238 -6.23 -9.19 -6.21
C SER A 238 -5.14 -8.97 -7.27
N TYR A 239 -4.78 -7.71 -7.53
CA TYR A 239 -3.69 -7.40 -8.46
C TYR A 239 -2.35 -7.97 -7.98
N THR A 240 -2.09 -8.01 -6.66
CA THR A 240 -0.84 -8.57 -6.14
C THR A 240 -0.76 -10.08 -6.30
N MET A 241 -1.87 -10.80 -6.10
CA MET A 241 -1.89 -12.25 -6.31
C MET A 241 -1.83 -12.60 -7.79
N LYS A 242 -2.48 -11.80 -8.64
CA LYS A 242 -2.40 -11.93 -10.09
C LYS A 242 -0.97 -11.68 -10.60
N LEU A 243 -0.30 -10.65 -10.08
CA LEU A 243 1.09 -10.36 -10.38
C LEU A 243 2.02 -11.46 -9.86
N CYS A 244 1.80 -11.96 -8.64
CA CYS A 244 2.55 -13.11 -8.11
C CYS A 244 2.46 -14.33 -9.04
N LYS A 245 1.27 -14.65 -9.55
CA LYS A 245 1.08 -15.72 -10.53
C LYS A 245 1.92 -15.48 -11.79
N ILE A 246 1.86 -14.28 -12.35
CA ILE A 246 2.60 -13.91 -13.57
C ILE A 246 4.11 -14.06 -13.34
N LEU A 247 4.61 -13.63 -12.18
CA LEU A 247 6.02 -13.76 -11.81
C LEU A 247 6.43 -15.23 -11.61
N LEU A 248 5.57 -16.07 -11.02
CA LEU A 248 5.79 -17.51 -10.91
C LEU A 248 5.84 -18.16 -12.31
N ASP A 249 4.90 -17.84 -13.20
CA ASP A 249 4.86 -18.38 -14.56
C ASP A 249 6.12 -18.00 -15.36
N GLU A 250 6.55 -16.73 -15.28
CA GLU A 250 7.81 -16.26 -15.88
C GLU A 250 9.02 -17.00 -15.27
N ARG A 251 9.08 -17.08 -13.93
CA ARG A 251 10.15 -17.79 -13.23
C ARG A 251 10.21 -19.25 -13.65
N PHE A 252 9.10 -19.93 -13.95
CA PHE A 252 9.11 -21.30 -14.46
C PHE A 252 9.25 -21.41 -15.98
N GLY A 253 9.58 -20.32 -16.68
CA GLY A 253 9.88 -20.32 -18.11
C GLY A 253 8.65 -20.41 -19.02
N LYS A 254 7.44 -20.23 -18.46
CA LYS A 254 6.20 -20.22 -19.24
C LYS A 254 5.95 -18.88 -19.96
N GLY A 255 6.75 -17.86 -19.64
CA GLY A 255 6.59 -16.52 -20.18
C GLY A 255 5.39 -15.78 -19.58
N PHE A 256 5.24 -14.51 -19.93
CA PHE A 256 4.04 -13.74 -19.58
C PHE A 256 2.86 -14.11 -20.49
N ASN A 257 1.80 -14.66 -19.89
CA ASN A 257 0.54 -14.88 -20.61
C ASN A 257 -0.17 -13.52 -20.88
N PRO A 258 -0.40 -13.14 -22.15
CA PRO A 258 -1.02 -11.86 -22.50
C PRO A 258 -2.39 -11.62 -21.84
N SER A 259 -3.22 -12.66 -21.72
CA SER A 259 -4.54 -12.56 -21.07
C SER A 259 -4.42 -12.25 -19.57
N ASP A 260 -3.39 -12.81 -18.91
CA ASP A 260 -3.16 -12.54 -17.50
C ASP A 260 -2.63 -11.11 -17.28
N VAL A 261 -1.77 -10.63 -18.18
CA VAL A 261 -1.29 -9.23 -18.16
C VAL A 261 -2.43 -8.25 -18.42
N GLU A 262 -3.34 -8.53 -19.35
CA GLU A 262 -4.51 -7.68 -19.62
C GLU A 262 -5.45 -7.63 -18.40
N LYS A 263 -5.73 -8.79 -17.78
CA LYS A 263 -6.54 -8.86 -16.55
C LYS A 263 -5.87 -8.13 -15.40
N LEU A 264 -4.54 -8.25 -15.26
CA LEU A 264 -3.77 -7.49 -14.28
C LEU A 264 -3.88 -5.98 -14.56
N ALA A 265 -3.78 -5.56 -15.81
CA ALA A 265 -3.90 -4.15 -16.19
C ALA A 265 -5.25 -3.56 -15.76
N LYS A 266 -6.35 -4.28 -16.05
CA LYS A 266 -7.70 -3.91 -15.59
C LYS A 266 -7.79 -3.84 -14.07
N LEU A 267 -7.20 -4.80 -13.34
CA LEU A 267 -7.18 -4.79 -11.88
C LEU A 267 -6.39 -3.61 -11.30
N ILE A 268 -5.24 -3.29 -11.88
CA ILE A 268 -4.40 -2.16 -11.44
C ILE A 268 -5.10 -0.84 -11.73
N GLU A 269 -5.63 -0.66 -12.94
CA GLU A 269 -6.39 0.54 -13.30
C GLU A 269 -7.58 0.77 -12.36
N GLN A 270 -8.34 -0.30 -12.08
CA GLN A 270 -9.53 -0.20 -11.25
C GLN A 270 -9.22 -0.06 -9.77
N LYS A 271 -8.21 -0.76 -9.23
CA LYS A 271 -8.04 -0.94 -7.77
C LYS A 271 -6.75 -0.35 -7.22
N ALA A 272 -5.74 -0.13 -8.05
CA ALA A 272 -4.41 0.29 -7.61
C ALA A 272 -3.70 1.16 -8.67
N PRO A 273 -4.28 2.27 -9.14
CA PRO A 273 -3.76 3.02 -10.29
C PRO A 273 -2.34 3.57 -10.06
N THR A 274 -1.94 3.83 -8.82
CA THR A 274 -0.57 4.21 -8.44
C THR A 274 0.46 3.12 -8.70
N GLN A 275 0.02 1.88 -8.90
CA GLN A 275 0.86 0.72 -9.19
C GLN A 275 1.03 0.46 -10.69
N LYS A 276 0.59 1.40 -11.56
CA LYS A 276 0.72 1.27 -13.01
C LYS A 276 2.16 1.00 -13.46
N PHE A 277 3.15 1.54 -12.75
CA PHE A 277 4.56 1.30 -13.04
C PHE A 277 4.96 -0.19 -13.02
N LEU A 278 4.24 -1.04 -12.26
CA LEU A 278 4.49 -2.49 -12.24
C LEU A 278 4.13 -3.14 -13.58
N LEU A 279 3.09 -2.66 -14.27
CA LEU A 279 2.74 -3.13 -15.61
C LEU A 279 3.80 -2.74 -16.63
N ASP A 280 4.28 -1.51 -16.53
CA ASP A 280 5.28 -0.97 -17.44
C ASP A 280 6.63 -1.69 -17.26
N ALA A 281 6.95 -2.11 -16.04
CA ALA A 281 8.12 -2.92 -15.70
C ALA A 281 8.01 -4.40 -16.14
N LEU A 282 6.80 -4.94 -16.32
CA LEU A 282 6.61 -6.29 -16.85
C LEU A 282 6.92 -6.37 -18.35
N LYS A 283 6.57 -5.33 -19.11
CA LYS A 283 6.85 -5.21 -20.55
C LYS A 283 8.32 -4.99 -20.83
#